data_AF-A0A5C2HH00-F1
#
_entry.id   AF-A0A5C2HH00-F1
#
_cell.length_a   1.000
_cell.length_b   1.000
_cell.length_c   1.000
_cell.angle_alpha   90.00
_cell.angle_beta   90.00
_cell.angle_gamma   90.00
#
_symmetry.space_group_name_H-M   'P 1'
#
loop_
_entity.id
_entity.type
_entity.pdbx_description
1 polymer ?
#
loop_
_entity_poly.entity_id
_entity_poly.type
_entity_poly.pdbx_seq_one_letter_code
_entity_poly.pdbx_strand_id
1 'polypeptide(L)'
;MALTKSKIFTYSFSMVMASFFVGCGGGGGSTSTSTTSSYSVSGTVPGTLIEAYCSDGSFYSTSSTNNGTSEHPFSLDLPVDAECKLVMITNETATNPADYIITPIEIENDSVIGTYLKIDKDIDLGNVPLETPNVNSGWTPGVRTPLKVTINGQTLTVKSLANDPMDDDNDGIPNVYEDDDNDGKTNKHDDDDDNDGIKDVDEDISDHDHDGIDDIYDNDDDNDGIKDSDDDDDDGDGISDSTEDSSHDDDDDNENDSDDNSSNENTSTTVTLPTSFTVNDGRLLGSQCAQCHGTNGVSSSSFDSIKGEDNLTHEIYDDDPIMNAQAKGYTSSEIIAIENWLNNQ
;
A
#
# COMPACT_ATOMS: atom_id res chain seq x y z
N MET A 1 59.64 19.01 -37.79
CA MET A 1 60.70 18.38 -36.98
C MET A 1 60.92 19.25 -35.74
N ALA A 2 60.20 18.98 -34.67
CA ALA A 2 60.47 19.50 -33.32
C ALA A 2 59.63 18.62 -32.38
N LEU A 3 60.29 17.67 -31.74
CA LEU A 3 59.74 16.86 -30.67
C LEU A 3 59.71 17.68 -29.39
N THR A 4 58.58 17.70 -28.69
CA THR A 4 58.50 18.04 -27.27
C THR A 4 58.00 16.81 -26.51
N LYS A 5 58.85 16.33 -25.60
CA LYS A 5 58.61 15.20 -24.68
C LYS A 5 57.92 15.70 -23.41
N SER A 6 57.30 14.73 -22.72
CA SER A 6 57.13 14.63 -21.25
C SER A 6 55.89 15.34 -20.68
N LYS A 7 55.06 14.75 -19.80
CA LYS A 7 55.19 13.59 -18.90
C LYS A 7 53.83 12.90 -18.75
N ILE A 8 53.81 11.58 -18.78
CA ILE A 8 52.68 10.73 -18.36
C ILE A 8 52.87 10.50 -16.85
N PHE A 9 51.86 10.84 -16.06
CA PHE A 9 51.79 10.53 -14.63
C PHE A 9 50.94 9.27 -14.47
N THR A 10 51.59 8.13 -14.28
CA THR A 10 50.95 6.88 -13.85
C THR A 10 50.95 6.86 -12.32
N TYR A 11 49.77 6.88 -11.72
CA TYR A 11 49.60 6.54 -10.30
C TYR A 11 49.27 5.06 -10.20
N SER A 12 50.23 4.28 -9.71
CA SER A 12 50.02 2.91 -9.22
C SER A 12 49.65 3.00 -7.73
N PHE A 13 48.43 2.64 -7.36
CA PHE A 13 48.04 2.47 -5.97
C PHE A 13 48.16 0.98 -5.61
N SER A 14 49.16 0.64 -4.81
CA SER A 14 49.44 -0.70 -4.33
C SER A 14 49.24 -0.74 -2.81
N MET A 15 48.20 -1.47 -2.39
CA MET A 15 48.08 -2.33 -1.21
C MET A 15 48.70 -1.85 0.11
N VAL A 16 47.84 -1.58 1.11
CA VAL A 16 48.15 -1.86 2.52
C VAL A 16 46.93 -2.50 3.17
N MET A 17 47.07 -3.79 3.44
CA MET A 17 46.24 -4.57 4.34
C MET A 17 46.60 -4.15 5.78
N ALA A 18 45.63 -3.71 6.56
CA ALA A 18 45.80 -3.45 8.00
C ALA A 18 44.76 -4.28 8.77
N SER A 19 45.21 -5.43 9.25
CA SER A 19 44.53 -6.18 10.30
C SER A 19 45.01 -5.64 11.64
N PHE A 20 44.10 -5.16 12.51
CA PHE A 20 44.40 -5.11 13.94
C PHE A 20 43.15 -5.09 14.84
N PHE A 21 43.21 -6.01 15.81
CA PHE A 21 42.59 -6.10 17.13
C PHE A 21 41.10 -6.44 17.28
N VAL A 22 40.92 -7.73 17.62
CA VAL A 22 39.97 -8.27 18.60
C VAL A 22 39.78 -7.32 19.80
N GLY A 23 38.60 -6.71 19.87
CA GLY A 23 38.01 -6.15 21.07
C GLY A 23 36.98 -7.12 21.63
N CYS A 24 37.31 -7.75 22.76
CA CYS A 24 36.34 -8.45 23.61
C CYS A 24 35.69 -7.40 24.50
N GLY A 25 34.39 -7.18 24.34
CA GLY A 25 33.56 -6.32 25.17
C GLY A 25 32.11 -6.78 25.05
N GLY A 26 31.67 -7.58 26.01
CA GLY A 26 30.32 -8.15 26.03
C GLY A 26 29.26 -7.11 26.39
N GLY A 27 28.18 -7.17 25.62
CA GLY A 27 26.87 -6.58 25.89
C GLY A 27 25.91 -7.27 24.94
N GLY A 28 25.36 -8.41 25.36
CA GLY A 28 24.43 -9.20 24.56
C GLY A 28 23.09 -8.48 24.46
N GLY A 29 22.97 -7.58 23.49
CA GLY A 29 21.72 -7.37 22.78
C GLY A 29 21.69 -8.39 21.67
N SER A 30 20.77 -9.33 21.72
CA SER A 30 20.44 -10.15 20.56
C SER A 30 19.85 -9.21 19.53
N THR A 31 20.67 -8.66 18.64
CA THR A 31 20.19 -8.22 17.33
C THR A 31 19.75 -9.52 16.67
N SER A 32 18.45 -9.82 16.78
CA SER A 32 17.79 -10.68 15.83
C SER A 32 17.94 -9.99 14.49
N THR A 33 19.04 -10.28 13.79
CA THR A 33 19.07 -10.15 12.33
C THR A 33 18.00 -11.11 11.86
N SER A 34 16.77 -10.62 11.76
CA SER A 34 15.71 -11.28 11.03
C SER A 34 16.29 -11.39 9.62
N THR A 35 16.80 -12.57 9.29
CA THR A 35 17.10 -12.89 7.90
C THR A 35 15.73 -13.14 7.31
N THR A 36 15.05 -12.05 6.94
CA THR A 36 13.87 -12.11 6.10
C THR A 36 14.30 -12.93 4.90
N SER A 37 13.72 -14.12 4.80
CA SER A 37 13.95 -14.96 3.65
C SER A 37 13.30 -14.23 2.49
N SER A 38 14.03 -14.05 1.40
CA SER A 38 13.57 -13.40 0.17
C SER A 38 13.79 -14.31 -1.02
N TYR A 39 13.02 -14.07 -2.08
CA TYR A 39 13.24 -14.64 -3.41
C TYR A 39 13.42 -13.53 -4.43
N SER A 40 14.15 -13.81 -5.50
CA SER A 40 14.39 -12.82 -6.54
C SER A 40 13.37 -12.92 -7.67
N VAL A 41 12.76 -11.79 -8.05
CA VAL A 41 12.09 -11.60 -9.35
C VAL A 41 13.11 -10.99 -10.31
N SER A 42 13.41 -11.69 -11.40
CA SER A 42 14.47 -11.31 -12.34
C SER A 42 13.97 -11.34 -13.77
N GLY A 43 14.72 -10.73 -14.68
CA GLY A 43 14.40 -10.75 -16.10
C GLY A 43 15.21 -9.71 -16.86
N THR A 44 14.72 -9.36 -18.04
CA THR A 44 15.27 -8.30 -18.88
C THR A 44 14.18 -7.37 -19.38
N VAL A 45 14.46 -6.07 -19.34
CA VAL A 45 13.59 -5.01 -19.85
C VAL A 45 14.41 -4.08 -20.75
N PRO A 46 13.81 -3.38 -21.72
CA PRO A 46 14.52 -2.40 -22.52
C PRO A 46 14.62 -1.03 -21.82
N GLY A 47 13.84 -0.81 -20.74
CA GLY A 47 13.88 0.35 -19.84
C GLY A 47 14.67 0.10 -18.56
N THR A 48 14.36 0.82 -17.48
CA THR A 48 15.31 0.98 -16.37
C THR A 48 14.76 0.99 -14.96
N LEU A 49 13.48 1.27 -14.66
CA LEU A 49 12.94 1.17 -13.29
C LEU A 49 11.82 0.11 -13.21
N ILE A 50 11.88 -0.69 -12.16
CA ILE A 50 10.93 -1.75 -11.84
C ILE A 50 10.49 -1.50 -10.39
N GLU A 51 9.20 -1.40 -10.19
CA GLU A 51 8.56 -1.18 -8.90
C GLU A 51 7.61 -2.33 -8.59
N ALA A 52 7.46 -2.62 -7.31
CA ALA A 52 6.57 -3.63 -6.77
C ALA A 52 5.80 -3.07 -5.58
N TYR A 53 4.47 -3.11 -5.68
CA TYR A 53 3.53 -2.70 -4.64
C TYR A 53 2.89 -3.97 -4.09
N CYS A 54 3.09 -4.26 -2.81
CA CYS A 54 2.69 -5.53 -2.22
C CYS A 54 1.38 -5.39 -1.44
N SER A 55 0.58 -6.44 -1.34
CA SER A 55 -0.75 -6.38 -0.71
C SER A 55 -0.75 -6.04 0.79
N ASP A 56 0.43 -5.92 1.39
CA ASP A 56 0.70 -5.45 2.74
C ASP A 56 1.24 -4.01 2.75
N GLY A 57 1.01 -3.23 1.69
CA GLY A 57 1.47 -1.85 1.55
C GLY A 57 2.90 -1.75 1.04
N SER A 58 3.82 -2.43 1.73
CA SER A 58 5.26 -2.44 1.43
C SER A 58 5.66 -2.29 -0.04
N PHE A 59 6.50 -1.29 -0.32
CA PHE A 59 7.04 -1.02 -1.63
C PHE A 59 8.48 -1.48 -1.80
N TYR A 60 8.79 -1.90 -3.02
CA TYR A 60 10.14 -2.30 -3.39
C TYR A 60 10.45 -1.85 -4.81
N SER A 61 11.66 -1.35 -5.02
CA SER A 61 12.10 -0.97 -6.36
C SER A 61 13.50 -1.46 -6.69
N THR A 62 13.78 -1.61 -7.98
CA THR A 62 15.12 -1.83 -8.50
C THR A 62 15.25 -1.21 -9.88
N SER A 63 16.48 -0.85 -10.24
CA SER A 63 16.78 -0.48 -11.62
C SER A 63 17.38 -1.63 -12.44
N SER A 64 17.10 -1.65 -13.73
CA SER A 64 17.78 -2.52 -14.68
C SER A 64 19.20 -2.01 -14.96
N THR A 65 20.12 -2.92 -15.31
CA THR A 65 21.50 -2.59 -15.63
C THR A 65 21.69 -2.52 -17.14
N ASN A 66 21.90 -1.30 -17.68
CA ASN A 66 22.23 -1.14 -19.10
C ASN A 66 23.57 -1.83 -19.43
N ASN A 67 23.49 -2.89 -20.22
CA ASN A 67 24.62 -3.72 -20.66
C ASN A 67 25.00 -3.48 -22.14
N GLY A 68 24.48 -2.41 -22.75
CA GLY A 68 24.68 -2.08 -24.16
C GLY A 68 23.86 -2.94 -25.13
N THR A 69 22.86 -3.66 -24.64
CA THR A 69 21.87 -4.41 -25.44
C THR A 69 20.48 -3.77 -25.32
N SER A 70 19.47 -4.32 -25.98
CA SER A 70 18.06 -3.94 -25.77
C SER A 70 17.39 -4.76 -24.66
N GLU A 71 18.14 -5.61 -23.96
CA GLU A 71 17.66 -6.53 -22.92
C GLU A 71 18.49 -6.25 -21.65
N HIS A 72 18.13 -5.20 -20.91
CA HIS A 72 18.82 -4.80 -19.69
C HIS A 72 18.37 -5.70 -18.53
N PRO A 73 19.28 -6.47 -17.90
CA PRO A 73 18.93 -7.35 -16.80
C PRO A 73 18.58 -6.58 -15.53
N PHE A 74 17.62 -7.11 -14.77
CA PHE A 74 17.28 -6.64 -13.42
C PHE A 74 17.09 -7.84 -12.47
N SER A 75 17.14 -7.58 -11.17
CA SER A 75 16.84 -8.53 -10.10
C SER A 75 16.27 -7.74 -8.93
N LEU A 76 15.03 -8.02 -8.56
CA LEU A 76 14.33 -7.43 -7.42
C LEU A 76 14.17 -8.52 -6.35
N ASP A 77 14.70 -8.29 -5.15
CA ASP A 77 14.56 -9.22 -4.05
C ASP A 77 13.31 -8.86 -3.24
N LEU A 78 12.35 -9.78 -3.14
CA LEU A 78 11.08 -9.59 -2.45
C LEU A 78 10.93 -10.59 -1.29
N PRO A 79 10.25 -10.22 -0.19
CA PRO A 79 10.02 -11.14 0.93
C PRO A 79 9.28 -12.42 0.51
N VAL A 80 9.57 -13.53 1.19
CA VAL A 80 8.84 -14.78 0.99
C VAL A 80 7.37 -14.58 1.33
N ASP A 81 6.50 -15.19 0.50
CA ASP A 81 5.05 -15.14 0.57
C ASP A 81 4.43 -13.76 0.27
N ALA A 82 5.23 -12.72 -0.02
CA ALA A 82 4.73 -11.44 -0.50
C ALA A 82 3.89 -11.62 -1.78
N GLU A 83 2.87 -10.81 -1.95
CA GLU A 83 2.00 -10.81 -3.12
C GLU A 83 2.00 -9.42 -3.69
N CYS A 84 2.66 -9.22 -4.83
CA CYS A 84 2.93 -7.86 -5.32
C CYS A 84 2.48 -7.66 -6.76
N LYS A 85 1.96 -6.46 -7.05
CA LYS A 85 1.81 -5.93 -8.40
C LYS A 85 3.18 -5.47 -8.89
N LEU A 86 3.43 -5.55 -10.19
CA LEU A 86 4.66 -5.06 -10.79
C LEU A 86 4.34 -3.94 -11.76
N VAL A 87 5.07 -2.83 -11.63
CA VAL A 87 5.00 -1.72 -12.57
C VAL A 87 6.40 -1.50 -13.14
N MET A 88 6.49 -1.37 -14.46
CA MET A 88 7.76 -1.13 -15.13
C MET A 88 7.74 0.23 -15.81
N ILE A 89 8.70 1.06 -15.45
CA ILE A 89 8.81 2.43 -15.92
C ILE A 89 9.98 2.51 -16.90
N THR A 90 9.69 3.04 -18.08
CA THR A 90 10.72 3.38 -19.07
C THR A 90 10.82 4.88 -19.22
N ASN A 91 12.00 5.36 -19.61
CA ASN A 91 12.29 6.79 -19.75
C ASN A 91 12.25 7.56 -18.42
N GLU A 92 12.43 6.86 -17.29
CA GLU A 92 12.51 7.42 -15.93
C GLU A 92 13.69 8.40 -15.75
N THR A 93 14.68 8.41 -16.65
CA THR A 93 15.72 9.45 -16.68
C THR A 93 15.23 10.81 -17.21
N ALA A 94 13.99 10.90 -17.68
CA ALA A 94 13.42 12.18 -18.10
C ALA A 94 13.33 13.15 -16.91
N THR A 95 13.43 14.45 -17.20
CA THR A 95 13.39 15.48 -16.14
C THR A 95 11.95 15.80 -15.71
N ASN A 96 10.97 15.42 -16.51
CA ASN A 96 9.56 15.63 -16.22
C ASN A 96 8.90 14.25 -16.06
N PRO A 97 8.26 13.94 -14.93
CA PRO A 97 7.53 12.69 -14.73
C PRO A 97 6.42 12.45 -15.77
N ALA A 98 5.82 13.51 -16.31
CA ALA A 98 4.87 13.40 -17.42
C ALA A 98 5.48 12.83 -18.72
N ASP A 99 6.80 12.68 -18.82
CA ASP A 99 7.50 12.02 -19.94
C ASP A 99 7.76 10.52 -19.69
N TYR A 100 7.40 10.00 -18.52
CA TYR A 100 7.56 8.58 -18.18
C TYR A 100 6.58 7.71 -18.96
N ILE A 101 6.96 6.45 -19.16
CA ILE A 101 6.04 5.42 -19.64
C ILE A 101 5.93 4.37 -18.57
N ILE A 102 4.77 4.38 -17.93
CA ILE A 102 4.40 3.52 -16.82
C ILE A 102 3.63 2.35 -17.42
N THR A 103 4.12 1.13 -17.20
CA THR A 103 3.51 -0.08 -17.73
C THR A 103 3.25 -1.07 -16.59
N PRO A 104 2.00 -1.13 -16.09
CA PRO A 104 1.59 -2.20 -15.18
C PRO A 104 1.74 -3.57 -15.85
N ILE A 105 2.11 -4.58 -15.06
CA ILE A 105 2.37 -5.93 -15.56
C ILE A 105 1.32 -6.90 -15.04
N GLU A 106 0.61 -7.56 -15.96
CA GLU A 106 -0.23 -8.70 -15.65
C GLU A 106 0.49 -10.00 -16.01
N ILE A 107 0.43 -11.00 -15.15
CA ILE A 107 1.04 -12.29 -15.43
C ILE A 107 -0.03 -13.31 -15.82
N GLU A 108 0.15 -13.91 -17.00
CA GLU A 108 -0.65 -15.03 -17.45
C GLU A 108 0.03 -16.36 -17.07
N ASN A 109 -0.66 -17.16 -16.25
CA ASN A 109 -0.26 -18.50 -15.88
C ASN A 109 -1.44 -19.47 -16.06
N ASP A 110 -1.27 -20.51 -16.91
CA ASP A 110 -2.30 -21.51 -17.20
C ASP A 110 -3.68 -20.94 -17.58
N SER A 111 -3.70 -19.87 -18.39
CA SER A 111 -4.90 -19.12 -18.82
C SER A 111 -5.63 -18.36 -17.70
N VAL A 112 -5.02 -18.24 -16.51
CA VAL A 112 -5.41 -17.28 -15.48
C VAL A 112 -4.52 -16.05 -15.64
N ILE A 113 -5.13 -14.88 -15.66
CA ILE A 113 -4.43 -13.59 -15.66
C ILE A 113 -4.58 -13.02 -14.24
N GLY A 114 -3.48 -12.56 -13.66
CA GLY A 114 -3.48 -11.90 -12.36
C GLY A 114 -2.56 -10.69 -12.35
N THR A 115 -2.95 -9.69 -11.56
CA THR A 115 -2.19 -8.47 -11.27
C THR A 115 -1.18 -8.71 -10.14
N TYR A 116 -1.53 -9.56 -9.16
CA TYR A 116 -0.63 -9.94 -8.08
C TYR A 116 0.17 -11.20 -8.41
N LEU A 117 1.47 -11.13 -8.19
CA LEU A 117 2.41 -12.24 -8.23
C LEU A 117 2.80 -12.64 -6.81
N LYS A 118 2.51 -13.88 -6.42
CA LYS A 118 2.97 -14.42 -5.14
C LYS A 118 4.43 -14.91 -5.23
N ILE A 119 5.22 -14.49 -4.25
CA ILE A 119 6.66 -14.74 -4.13
C ILE A 119 6.92 -15.98 -3.29
N ASP A 120 6.84 -17.17 -3.90
CA ASP A 120 7.07 -18.47 -3.25
C ASP A 120 8.33 -19.20 -3.77
N LYS A 121 9.03 -18.64 -4.76
CA LYS A 121 10.31 -19.10 -5.31
C LYS A 121 11.00 -17.96 -6.09
N ASP A 122 12.24 -18.19 -6.55
CA ASP A 122 12.87 -17.30 -7.53
C ASP A 122 12.12 -17.34 -8.86
N ILE A 123 11.78 -16.19 -9.40
CA ILE A 123 10.95 -16.03 -10.61
C ILE A 123 11.79 -15.34 -11.69
N ASP A 124 11.86 -15.95 -12.87
CA ASP A 124 12.45 -15.33 -14.06
C ASP A 124 11.34 -14.93 -15.05
N LEU A 125 11.08 -13.63 -15.20
CA LEU A 125 10.10 -13.09 -16.15
C LEU A 125 10.55 -13.22 -17.61
N GLY A 126 11.82 -13.60 -17.85
CA GLY A 126 12.41 -13.66 -19.18
C GLY A 126 12.62 -12.26 -19.77
N ASN A 127 12.24 -12.06 -21.03
CA ASN A 127 12.26 -10.74 -21.65
C ASN A 127 10.86 -10.13 -21.62
N VAL A 128 10.72 -8.99 -20.94
CA VAL A 128 9.49 -8.20 -20.92
C VAL A 128 9.59 -7.11 -21.99
N PRO A 129 8.83 -7.21 -23.10
CA PRO A 129 9.01 -6.35 -24.26
C PRO A 129 8.28 -5.01 -24.07
N LEU A 130 8.85 -4.13 -23.25
CA LEU A 130 8.31 -2.78 -23.06
C LEU A 130 8.56 -1.91 -24.31
N GLU A 131 7.69 -0.92 -24.51
CA GLU A 131 7.98 0.11 -25.50
C GLU A 131 9.18 0.94 -25.02
N THR A 132 10.13 1.27 -25.91
CA THR A 132 11.18 2.28 -25.61
C THR A 132 11.19 3.47 -26.57
N PRO A 133 11.60 4.67 -26.10
CA PRO A 133 11.68 5.84 -26.97
C PRO A 133 12.89 5.69 -27.90
N ASN A 134 12.72 5.02 -29.05
CA ASN A 134 13.44 5.30 -30.30
C ASN A 134 13.00 4.45 -31.52
N VAL A 135 12.82 5.19 -32.63
CA VAL A 135 12.61 4.85 -34.06
C VAL A 135 11.18 4.52 -34.58
N ASN A 136 10.42 5.59 -34.81
CA ASN A 136 9.28 5.70 -35.76
C ASN A 136 7.92 5.10 -35.35
N SER A 137 7.60 5.01 -34.06
CA SER A 137 6.21 4.93 -33.60
C SER A 137 5.82 6.23 -32.91
N GLY A 138 4.54 6.61 -32.98
CA GLY A 138 4.00 7.76 -32.29
C GLY A 138 4.03 7.53 -30.78
N TRP A 139 5.17 7.85 -30.18
CA TRP A 139 5.38 7.80 -28.74
C TRP A 139 4.53 8.86 -28.05
N THR A 140 3.67 8.41 -27.15
CA THR A 140 2.97 9.24 -26.18
C THR A 140 3.38 8.78 -24.79
N PRO A 141 4.00 9.65 -23.98
CA PRO A 141 4.16 9.42 -22.54
C PRO A 141 2.84 9.12 -21.82
N GLY A 142 2.95 8.73 -20.56
CA GLY A 142 1.83 8.42 -19.66
C GLY A 142 1.67 6.93 -19.39
N VAL A 143 0.56 6.61 -18.74
CA VAL A 143 0.23 5.27 -18.26
C VAL A 143 -0.29 4.42 -19.40
N ARG A 144 0.17 3.16 -19.44
CA ARG A 144 -0.22 2.18 -20.45
C ARG A 144 -1.23 1.21 -19.86
N THR A 145 -2.12 0.71 -20.71
CA THR A 145 -2.92 -0.46 -20.38
C THR A 145 -2.00 -1.61 -19.95
N PRO A 146 -2.38 -2.41 -18.95
CA PRO A 146 -1.51 -3.44 -18.40
C PRO A 146 -0.96 -4.40 -19.46
N LEU A 147 0.35 -4.66 -19.39
CA LEU A 147 1.06 -5.55 -20.30
C LEU A 147 0.99 -6.99 -19.79
N LYS A 148 0.39 -7.86 -20.60
CA LYS A 148 0.32 -9.30 -20.33
C LYS A 148 1.64 -9.99 -20.62
N VAL A 149 2.20 -10.62 -19.60
CA VAL A 149 3.44 -11.39 -19.66
C VAL A 149 3.14 -12.87 -19.41
N THR A 150 3.47 -13.71 -20.40
CA THR A 150 3.34 -15.17 -20.28
C THR A 150 4.70 -15.79 -19.99
N ILE A 151 4.82 -16.50 -18.86
CA ILE A 151 6.09 -17.10 -18.43
C ILE A 151 6.09 -18.59 -18.75
N ASN A 152 6.95 -18.99 -19.69
CA ASN A 152 7.03 -20.37 -20.15
C ASN A 152 7.97 -21.19 -19.26
N GLY A 153 7.49 -22.34 -18.78
CA GLY A 153 8.32 -23.32 -18.08
C GLY A 153 8.49 -23.08 -16.58
N GLN A 154 7.76 -22.12 -16.01
CA GLN A 154 7.60 -21.91 -14.57
C GLN A 154 6.11 -21.97 -14.23
N THR A 155 5.78 -22.55 -13.08
CA THR A 155 4.42 -22.50 -12.53
C THR A 155 4.41 -21.40 -11.48
N LEU A 156 3.58 -20.38 -11.70
CA LEU A 156 3.47 -19.22 -10.83
C LEU A 156 2.13 -19.22 -10.11
N THR A 157 2.09 -18.55 -8.97
CA THR A 157 0.83 -18.29 -8.26
C THR A 157 0.49 -16.83 -8.52
N VAL A 158 -0.56 -16.61 -9.31
CA VAL A 158 -1.07 -15.27 -9.62
C VAL A 158 -2.46 -15.09 -9.05
N LYS A 159 -2.80 -13.86 -8.65
CA LYS A 159 -4.12 -13.50 -8.16
C LYS A 159 -4.63 -12.27 -8.90
N SER A 160 -5.94 -12.24 -9.10
CA SER A 160 -6.70 -11.04 -9.43
C SER A 160 -7.76 -10.96 -8.35
N LEU A 161 -7.84 -9.82 -7.69
CA LEU A 161 -8.84 -9.55 -6.67
C LEU A 161 -10.09 -9.01 -7.37
N ALA A 162 -11.26 -9.28 -6.78
CA ALA A 162 -12.52 -8.75 -7.32
C ALA A 162 -12.82 -7.34 -6.81
N ASN A 163 -12.25 -7.00 -5.65
CA ASN A 163 -12.12 -5.67 -5.10
C ASN A 163 -10.66 -5.60 -4.66
N ASP A 164 -9.91 -4.67 -5.24
CA ASP A 164 -8.48 -4.49 -5.06
C ASP A 164 -8.31 -3.08 -4.49
N PRO A 165 -7.87 -2.92 -3.22
CA PRO A 165 -7.75 -1.59 -2.63
C PRO A 165 -6.78 -0.70 -3.41
N MET A 166 -5.80 -1.30 -4.08
CA MET A 166 -4.81 -0.60 -4.89
C MET A 166 -5.22 -0.50 -6.37
N ASP A 167 -6.47 -0.77 -6.74
CA ASP A 167 -7.01 -0.70 -8.12
C ASP A 167 -8.55 -0.63 -8.02
N ASP A 168 -9.03 0.53 -7.60
CA ASP A 168 -10.42 0.75 -7.21
C ASP A 168 -11.42 0.53 -8.36
N ASP A 169 -11.01 0.89 -9.58
CA ASP A 169 -11.84 0.77 -10.77
C ASP A 169 -11.65 -0.57 -11.52
N ASN A 170 -10.69 -1.39 -11.06
CA ASN A 170 -10.34 -2.72 -11.56
C ASN A 170 -9.94 -2.74 -13.04
N ASP A 171 -9.24 -1.71 -13.51
CA ASP A 171 -8.72 -1.64 -14.87
C ASP A 171 -7.29 -2.23 -15.00
N GLY A 172 -6.66 -2.53 -13.85
CA GLY A 172 -5.33 -3.12 -13.72
C GLY A 172 -4.18 -2.11 -13.62
N ILE A 173 -4.48 -0.82 -13.59
CA ILE A 173 -3.57 0.27 -13.23
C ILE A 173 -3.66 0.48 -11.70
N PRO A 174 -2.53 0.60 -10.99
CA PRO A 174 -2.58 0.94 -9.57
C PRO A 174 -3.06 2.37 -9.31
N ASN A 175 -3.80 2.61 -8.21
CA ASN A 175 -4.33 3.93 -7.84
C ASN A 175 -3.27 5.05 -7.86
N VAL A 176 -2.06 4.80 -7.33
CA VAL A 176 -0.92 5.75 -7.41
C VAL A 176 -0.59 6.23 -8.83
N TYR A 177 -1.03 5.51 -9.86
CA TYR A 177 -0.81 5.82 -11.27
C TYR A 177 -2.07 6.27 -12.01
N GLU A 178 -3.18 6.49 -11.33
CA GLU A 178 -4.35 7.14 -11.93
C GLU A 178 -4.13 8.64 -12.16
N ASP A 179 -5.09 9.29 -12.80
CA ASP A 179 -5.14 10.73 -13.13
C ASP A 179 -6.52 11.25 -12.71
N ASP A 180 -6.74 11.34 -11.40
CA ASP A 180 -8.06 11.54 -10.80
C ASP A 180 -8.69 12.89 -11.17
N ASP A 181 -7.90 13.96 -11.18
CA ASP A 181 -8.33 15.28 -11.61
C ASP A 181 -8.30 15.49 -13.15
N ASN A 182 -7.72 14.54 -13.89
CA ASN A 182 -7.55 14.56 -15.34
C ASN A 182 -6.69 15.74 -15.85
N ASP A 183 -5.68 16.19 -15.10
CA ASP A 183 -4.73 17.22 -15.52
C ASP A 183 -3.55 16.69 -16.35
N GLY A 184 -3.39 15.36 -16.40
CA GLY A 184 -2.38 14.66 -17.16
C GLY A 184 -1.07 14.40 -16.41
N LYS A 185 -1.05 14.60 -15.10
CA LYS A 185 -0.11 13.97 -14.16
C LYS A 185 -0.74 12.72 -13.57
N THR A 186 0.10 11.85 -13.02
CA THR A 186 -0.40 10.70 -12.25
C THR A 186 -0.42 11.08 -10.78
N ASN A 187 -1.28 10.50 -9.95
CA ASN A 187 -1.37 10.82 -8.51
C ASN A 187 0.03 10.82 -7.84
N LYS A 188 0.87 9.79 -8.04
CA LYS A 188 2.28 9.72 -7.57
C LYS A 188 3.19 10.90 -7.96
N HIS A 189 2.78 11.68 -8.95
CA HIS A 189 3.54 12.78 -9.54
C HIS A 189 2.73 14.08 -9.63
N ASP A 190 1.60 14.14 -8.93
CA ASP A 190 0.89 15.37 -8.61
C ASP A 190 1.19 15.80 -7.19
N ASP A 191 0.99 17.08 -6.87
CA ASP A 191 1.13 17.61 -5.50
C ASP A 191 -0.25 18.08 -4.94
N ASP A 192 -1.35 17.77 -5.66
CA ASP A 192 -2.76 18.18 -5.47
C ASP A 192 -3.59 17.30 -6.43
N ASP A 193 -3.61 15.98 -6.19
CA ASP A 193 -4.06 14.95 -7.15
C ASP A 193 -5.58 14.93 -7.40
N ASP A 194 -6.36 15.51 -6.48
CA ASP A 194 -7.81 15.67 -6.60
C ASP A 194 -8.23 17.11 -7.00
N ASN A 195 -7.28 18.05 -7.02
CA ASN A 195 -7.44 19.46 -7.38
C ASN A 195 -8.45 20.22 -6.52
N ASP A 196 -8.57 19.87 -5.24
CA ASP A 196 -9.39 20.59 -4.28
C ASP A 196 -8.72 21.92 -3.81
N GLY A 197 -7.41 22.05 -4.06
CA GLY A 197 -6.60 23.23 -3.78
C GLY A 197 -5.89 23.22 -2.42
N ILE A 198 -5.94 22.11 -1.70
CA ILE A 198 -5.00 21.68 -0.66
C ILE A 198 -3.90 20.86 -1.36
N LYS A 199 -2.73 20.74 -0.76
CA LYS A 199 -1.69 19.86 -1.31
C LYS A 199 -1.76 18.54 -0.61
N ASP A 200 -1.47 17.45 -1.29
CA ASP A 200 -1.46 16.09 -0.72
C ASP A 200 -0.72 16.03 0.63
N VAL A 201 0.48 16.63 0.71
CA VAL A 201 1.28 16.71 1.96
C VAL A 201 0.69 17.57 3.09
N ASP A 202 -0.27 18.42 2.77
CA ASP A 202 -1.01 19.26 3.72
C ASP A 202 -2.43 18.69 3.96
N GLU A 203 -2.79 17.56 3.34
CA GLU A 203 -4.04 16.86 3.60
C GLU A 203 -3.87 15.93 4.80
N ASP A 204 -4.87 15.93 5.69
CA ASP A 204 -4.95 15.00 6.82
C ASP A 204 -5.58 13.70 6.30
N ILE A 205 -4.83 12.98 5.46
CA ILE A 205 -5.20 11.68 4.89
C ILE A 205 -4.53 10.56 5.70
N SER A 206 -5.16 9.39 5.69
CA SER A 206 -4.62 8.19 6.33
C SER A 206 -4.05 7.23 5.29
N ASP A 207 -3.56 7.71 4.15
CA ASP A 207 -3.06 6.96 2.99
C ASP A 207 -2.02 7.85 2.27
N HIS A 208 -0.88 8.08 2.91
CA HIS A 208 0.05 9.15 2.52
C HIS A 208 0.68 8.95 1.14
N ASP A 209 0.92 7.70 0.74
CA ASP A 209 1.44 7.35 -0.58
C ASP A 209 0.37 7.20 -1.68
N HIS A 210 -0.91 7.32 -1.30
CA HIS A 210 -2.09 7.20 -2.15
C HIS A 210 -2.16 5.87 -2.91
N ASP A 211 -1.65 4.79 -2.31
CA ASP A 211 -1.66 3.47 -2.92
C ASP A 211 -2.99 2.73 -2.76
N GLY A 212 -3.90 3.29 -1.94
CA GLY A 212 -5.21 2.75 -1.64
C GLY A 212 -5.22 1.86 -0.39
N ILE A 213 -4.10 1.72 0.29
CA ILE A 213 -3.99 1.10 1.61
C ILE A 213 -3.83 2.19 2.67
N ASP A 214 -4.78 2.25 3.59
CA ASP A 214 -4.71 3.13 4.75
C ASP A 214 -3.46 2.82 5.58
N ASP A 215 -2.65 3.82 5.95
CA ASP A 215 -1.36 3.76 6.66
C ASP A 215 -1.39 2.77 7.83
N ILE A 216 -2.52 2.67 8.55
CA ILE A 216 -2.65 1.74 9.68
C ILE A 216 -2.53 0.25 9.27
N TYR A 217 -2.65 -0.04 7.98
CA TYR A 217 -2.51 -1.35 7.34
C TYR A 217 -1.38 -1.40 6.32
N ASP A 218 -0.78 -0.25 5.98
CA ASP A 218 0.44 -0.17 5.21
C ASP A 218 1.64 -0.58 6.08
N ASN A 219 2.78 -0.83 5.45
CA ASN A 219 4.06 -1.08 6.13
C ASN A 219 5.19 -0.21 5.54
N ASP A 220 4.85 0.78 4.71
CA ASP A 220 5.71 1.72 3.97
C ASP A 220 4.85 2.95 3.57
N ASP A 221 4.36 3.73 4.55
CA ASP A 221 3.31 4.76 4.40
C ASP A 221 3.62 5.84 3.33
N ASP A 222 4.89 6.08 2.99
CA ASP A 222 5.34 7.03 1.95
C ASP A 222 5.92 6.35 0.69
N ASN A 223 5.93 5.02 0.66
CA ASN A 223 6.49 4.19 -0.41
C ASN A 223 7.93 4.55 -0.81
N ASP A 224 8.80 4.94 0.12
CA ASP A 224 10.23 5.20 -0.15
C ASP A 224 11.08 3.91 -0.23
N GLY A 225 10.52 2.79 0.25
CA GLY A 225 11.15 1.47 0.29
C GLY A 225 11.88 1.16 1.61
N ILE A 226 11.70 1.99 2.62
CA ILE A 226 12.05 1.77 4.02
C ILE A 226 10.73 1.51 4.76
N LYS A 227 10.71 0.47 5.58
CA LYS A 227 9.50 0.16 6.36
C LYS A 227 9.33 1.21 7.46
N ASP A 228 8.10 1.63 7.78
CA ASP A 228 7.80 2.62 8.84
C ASP A 228 8.49 2.26 10.17
N SER A 229 8.49 0.97 10.51
CA SER A 229 9.16 0.48 11.74
C SER A 229 10.68 0.73 11.81
N ASP A 230 11.30 1.02 10.67
CA ASP A 230 12.71 1.32 10.44
C ASP A 230 12.91 2.72 9.80
N ASP A 231 11.84 3.49 9.56
CA ASP A 231 11.87 4.89 9.10
C ASP A 231 11.88 5.88 10.28
N ASP A 232 12.45 7.07 10.09
CA ASP A 232 12.44 8.17 11.06
C ASP A 232 11.50 9.33 10.60
N ASP A 233 10.84 9.20 9.44
CA ASP A 233 9.91 10.12 8.77
C ASP A 233 8.85 9.31 7.97
N ASP A 234 8.04 8.50 8.67
CA ASP A 234 7.23 7.43 8.05
C ASP A 234 6.20 7.89 7.01
N ASP A 235 5.63 9.08 7.17
CA ASP A 235 4.68 9.69 6.23
C ASP A 235 5.34 10.54 5.11
N GLY A 236 6.66 10.70 5.15
CA GLY A 236 7.41 11.49 4.17
C GLY A 236 7.11 12.99 4.13
N ASP A 237 6.45 13.57 5.15
CA ASP A 237 6.06 14.99 5.18
C ASP A 237 7.26 15.95 5.42
N GLY A 238 8.40 15.38 5.83
CA GLY A 238 9.65 16.08 6.13
C GLY A 238 9.81 16.50 7.60
N ILE A 239 8.94 16.03 8.49
CA ILE A 239 8.92 16.18 9.94
C ILE A 239 9.06 14.79 10.58
N SER A 240 10.29 14.45 10.95
CA SER A 240 10.55 13.20 11.67
C SER A 240 9.58 12.89 12.81
N ASP A 241 9.14 11.63 12.93
CA ASP A 241 8.15 11.14 13.91
C ASP A 241 8.55 11.38 15.36
N SER A 242 9.85 11.55 15.62
CA SER A 242 10.33 11.97 16.95
C SER A 242 9.93 13.41 17.34
N THR A 243 9.56 14.23 16.35
CA THR A 243 9.11 15.62 16.48
C THR A 243 7.59 15.73 16.36
N GLU A 244 6.96 14.85 15.57
CA GLU A 244 5.51 14.65 15.48
C GLU A 244 4.82 14.53 16.85
N ASP A 245 5.32 13.62 17.71
CA ASP A 245 4.84 13.38 19.09
C ASP A 245 5.00 14.61 20.01
N SER A 246 5.72 15.66 19.56
CA SER A 246 5.86 16.91 20.30
C SER A 246 4.99 18.06 19.76
N SER A 247 4.41 17.91 18.56
CA SER A 247 3.42 18.83 17.97
C SER A 247 1.98 18.40 18.28
N HIS A 248 1.75 17.11 18.52
CA HIS A 248 0.44 16.53 18.89
C HIS A 248 0.09 16.70 20.38
N ASP A 249 0.44 17.83 21.00
CA ASP A 249 -0.32 18.31 22.16
C ASP A 249 -1.63 18.88 21.60
N ASP A 250 -2.66 18.03 21.54
CA ASP A 250 -4.07 18.39 21.44
C ASP A 250 -4.48 19.25 22.66
N ASP A 251 -3.93 20.45 22.77
CA ASP A 251 -4.45 21.52 23.59
C ASP A 251 -5.60 22.22 22.82
N ASP A 252 -6.65 21.46 22.46
CA ASP A 252 -7.99 22.01 22.19
C ASP A 252 -9.00 21.68 23.32
N ASP A 253 -8.49 21.30 24.49
CA ASP A 253 -9.22 21.33 25.76
C ASP A 253 -9.24 22.76 26.35
N ASN A 254 -9.90 23.72 25.68
CA ASN A 254 -10.28 24.95 26.37
C ASN A 254 -11.67 25.54 25.98
N GLU A 255 -12.61 25.22 26.88
CA GLU A 255 -13.77 25.98 27.33
C GLU A 255 -15.07 25.88 26.52
N ASN A 256 -16.02 25.06 27.02
CA ASN A 256 -16.94 25.50 28.09
C ASN A 256 -18.17 24.58 28.15
N ASP A 257 -18.11 23.50 28.93
CA ASP A 257 -19.32 22.74 29.29
C ASP A 257 -19.56 22.80 30.81
N SER A 258 -20.13 23.93 31.22
CA SER A 258 -20.95 23.96 32.43
C SER A 258 -22.34 23.51 32.04
N ASP A 259 -22.70 22.24 32.34
CA ASP A 259 -24.00 21.85 32.92
C ASP A 259 -24.14 20.32 33.05
N ASP A 260 -23.38 19.68 33.95
CA ASP A 260 -23.80 18.38 34.50
C ASP A 260 -24.58 18.57 35.81
N ASN A 261 -25.89 18.61 35.67
CA ASN A 261 -26.80 18.24 36.73
C ASN A 261 -27.91 17.37 36.14
N SER A 262 -27.71 16.05 36.12
CA SER A 262 -28.87 15.15 36.16
C SER A 262 -28.65 13.89 36.98
N SER A 263 -29.61 13.72 37.87
CA SER A 263 -29.77 12.73 38.92
C SER A 263 -29.81 11.28 38.44
N ASN A 264 -29.13 10.44 39.21
CA ASN A 264 -29.22 8.98 39.26
C ASN A 264 -30.67 8.50 39.51
N GLU A 265 -31.39 8.06 38.46
CA GLU A 265 -32.63 7.26 38.59
C GLU A 265 -32.41 5.82 38.10
N ASN A 266 -32.56 4.89 39.03
CA ASN A 266 -32.45 3.45 38.80
C ASN A 266 -33.81 2.90 38.34
N THR A 267 -34.05 2.84 37.03
CA THR A 267 -35.28 2.29 36.44
C THR A 267 -35.07 0.84 35.99
N SER A 268 -35.75 -0.10 36.66
CA SER A 268 -35.76 -1.53 36.30
C SER A 268 -36.75 -1.78 35.16
N THR A 269 -36.25 -1.92 33.93
CA THR A 269 -37.03 -2.33 32.75
C THR A 269 -37.16 -3.84 32.64
N THR A 270 -38.36 -4.32 32.28
CA THR A 270 -38.65 -5.75 32.09
C THR A 270 -38.37 -6.11 30.63
N VAL A 271 -37.25 -6.79 30.35
CA VAL A 271 -36.84 -7.20 29.01
C VAL A 271 -37.66 -8.42 28.57
N THR A 272 -38.41 -8.29 27.47
CA THR A 272 -39.15 -9.40 26.86
C THR A 272 -38.33 -9.97 25.71
N LEU A 273 -37.74 -11.14 25.90
CA LEU A 273 -36.87 -11.76 24.90
C LEU A 273 -37.68 -12.50 23.81
N PRO A 274 -37.29 -12.40 22.53
CA PRO A 274 -37.94 -13.14 21.45
C PRO A 274 -37.74 -14.66 21.60
N THR A 275 -38.77 -15.44 21.26
CA THR A 275 -38.82 -16.90 21.50
C THR A 275 -38.49 -17.76 20.28
N SER A 276 -38.18 -17.14 19.14
CA SER A 276 -37.82 -17.83 17.90
C SER A 276 -36.92 -16.98 17.00
N PHE A 277 -35.89 -17.60 16.42
CA PHE A 277 -34.97 -16.96 15.48
C PHE A 277 -34.57 -17.91 14.34
N THR A 278 -34.32 -17.34 13.17
CA THR A 278 -33.79 -18.04 11.98
C THR A 278 -32.31 -17.72 11.88
N VAL A 279 -31.45 -18.74 11.74
CA VAL A 279 -30.00 -18.57 11.61
C VAL A 279 -29.67 -18.29 10.14
N ASN A 280 -29.01 -17.17 9.86
CA ASN A 280 -28.30 -16.89 8.62
C ASN A 280 -26.90 -16.33 8.95
N ASP A 281 -26.02 -16.28 7.95
CA ASP A 281 -24.63 -15.87 8.12
C ASP A 281 -24.53 -14.45 8.69
N GLY A 282 -25.34 -13.50 8.19
CA GLY A 282 -25.43 -12.14 8.73
C GLY A 282 -25.84 -12.04 10.20
N ARG A 283 -26.73 -12.92 10.70
CA ARG A 283 -27.10 -12.97 12.12
C ARG A 283 -25.98 -13.50 13.01
N LEU A 284 -25.19 -14.44 12.51
CA LEU A 284 -24.04 -14.97 13.25
C LEU A 284 -22.94 -13.91 13.32
N LEU A 285 -22.66 -13.26 12.19
CA LEU A 285 -21.72 -12.16 12.08
C LEU A 285 -22.14 -11.00 13.00
N GLY A 286 -23.38 -10.49 12.89
CA GLY A 286 -23.88 -9.35 13.68
C GLY A 286 -24.28 -9.69 15.13
N SER A 287 -23.88 -10.84 15.67
CA SER A 287 -24.33 -11.30 16.99
C SER A 287 -23.78 -10.47 18.16
N GLN A 288 -22.61 -9.87 17.99
CA GLN A 288 -21.99 -8.95 18.96
C GLN A 288 -22.61 -7.55 18.93
N CYS A 289 -23.15 -7.10 17.80
CA CYS A 289 -23.89 -5.84 17.69
C CYS A 289 -25.12 -5.81 18.64
N ALA A 290 -25.68 -6.98 18.95
CA ALA A 290 -26.84 -7.10 19.85
C ALA A 290 -26.55 -6.73 21.31
N GLN A 291 -25.28 -6.62 21.71
CA GLN A 291 -24.90 -6.19 23.06
C GLN A 291 -25.16 -4.70 23.27
N CYS A 292 -25.03 -3.89 22.21
CA CYS A 292 -25.21 -2.43 22.25
C CYS A 292 -26.56 -2.02 21.65
N HIS A 293 -26.92 -2.55 20.49
CA HIS A 293 -28.13 -2.16 19.75
C HIS A 293 -29.33 -3.06 19.99
N GLY A 294 -29.24 -3.98 20.96
CA GLY A 294 -30.31 -4.93 21.25
C GLY A 294 -30.53 -5.99 20.17
N THR A 295 -31.43 -6.94 20.46
CA THR A 295 -31.63 -8.09 19.57
C THR A 295 -32.25 -7.65 18.24
N ASN A 296 -31.68 -8.13 17.12
CA ASN A 296 -32.08 -7.74 15.75
C ASN A 296 -31.88 -6.25 15.43
N GLY A 297 -30.92 -5.58 16.09
CA GLY A 297 -30.62 -4.16 15.87
C GLY A 297 -31.64 -3.19 16.45
N VAL A 298 -32.54 -3.66 17.33
CA VAL A 298 -33.54 -2.81 17.99
C VAL A 298 -33.18 -2.61 19.46
N SER A 299 -32.73 -1.41 19.80
CA SER A 299 -32.35 -1.05 21.16
C SER A 299 -33.60 -0.80 22.01
N SER A 300 -33.57 -1.28 23.25
CA SER A 300 -34.60 -0.99 24.26
C SER A 300 -34.12 0.04 25.29
N SER A 301 -33.01 0.72 25.01
CA SER A 301 -32.30 1.65 25.91
C SER A 301 -32.01 2.97 25.20
N SER A 302 -31.13 3.81 25.77
CA SER A 302 -30.69 5.06 25.15
C SER A 302 -29.65 4.90 24.05
N PHE A 303 -29.10 3.68 23.85
CA PHE A 303 -28.24 3.37 22.70
C PHE A 303 -29.04 3.28 21.41
N ASP A 304 -28.43 3.61 20.28
CA ASP A 304 -29.14 3.71 19.00
C ASP A 304 -29.54 2.33 18.43
N SER A 305 -30.53 2.32 17.53
CA SER A 305 -31.05 1.13 16.87
C SER A 305 -30.61 1.05 15.40
N ILE A 306 -29.64 0.20 15.11
CA ILE A 306 -29.10 -0.04 13.76
C ILE A 306 -30.02 -0.84 12.81
N LYS A 307 -31.31 -1.00 13.15
CA LYS A 307 -32.24 -1.79 12.34
C LYS A 307 -32.82 -0.95 11.21
N GLY A 308 -32.57 -1.36 9.98
CA GLY A 308 -33.20 -0.72 8.82
C GLY A 308 -32.54 0.60 8.44
N GLU A 309 -31.32 0.84 8.92
CA GLU A 309 -30.54 2.00 8.53
C GLU A 309 -29.97 1.76 7.14
N ASP A 310 -30.09 2.79 6.31
CA ASP A 310 -29.56 2.78 4.96
C ASP A 310 -28.10 3.23 5.07
N ASN A 311 -27.14 2.44 4.56
CA ASN A 311 -25.70 2.76 4.55
C ASN A 311 -24.95 2.44 5.85
N LEU A 312 -25.30 1.33 6.50
CA LEU A 312 -24.58 0.84 7.70
C LEU A 312 -23.08 0.62 7.40
N THR A 313 -22.73 0.31 6.15
CA THR A 313 -21.34 0.13 5.70
C THR A 313 -20.48 1.39 5.82
N HIS A 314 -21.09 2.58 5.88
CA HIS A 314 -20.39 3.85 6.01
C HIS A 314 -20.50 4.37 7.46
N GLU A 315 -21.70 4.34 8.02
CA GLU A 315 -21.98 4.82 9.38
C GLU A 315 -21.21 4.04 10.47
N ILE A 316 -20.94 2.75 10.24
CA ILE A 316 -20.21 1.93 11.21
C ILE A 316 -18.74 2.34 11.37
N TYR A 317 -18.18 3.09 10.42
CA TYR A 317 -16.82 3.61 10.46
C TYR A 317 -16.76 5.09 10.88
N ASP A 318 -17.81 5.87 10.65
CA ASP A 318 -17.80 7.33 10.86
C ASP A 318 -18.36 7.78 12.21
N ASP A 319 -19.34 7.08 12.78
CA ASP A 319 -20.20 7.70 13.81
C ASP A 319 -19.70 7.58 15.26
N ASP A 320 -18.99 6.51 15.63
CA ASP A 320 -18.53 6.30 17.02
C ASP A 320 -17.25 5.45 17.10
N PRO A 321 -16.23 5.84 17.90
CA PRO A 321 -15.00 5.08 18.09
C PRO A 321 -15.23 3.62 18.49
N ILE A 322 -16.31 3.32 19.23
CA ILE A 322 -16.64 1.94 19.61
C ILE A 322 -17.20 1.13 18.44
N MET A 323 -17.93 1.78 17.54
CA MET A 323 -18.53 1.18 16.34
C MET A 323 -17.45 0.94 15.29
N ASN A 324 -16.57 1.92 15.08
CA ASN A 324 -15.41 1.80 14.21
C ASN A 324 -14.51 0.62 14.64
N ALA A 325 -14.18 0.54 15.93
CA ALA A 325 -13.39 -0.58 16.46
C ALA A 325 -14.11 -1.95 16.34
N GLN A 326 -15.44 -1.99 16.47
CA GLN A 326 -16.22 -3.20 16.22
C GLN A 326 -16.24 -3.58 14.74
N ALA A 327 -16.38 -2.60 13.84
CA ALA A 327 -16.41 -2.78 12.40
C ALA A 327 -15.10 -3.35 11.87
N LYS A 328 -13.96 -2.88 12.39
CA LYS A 328 -12.61 -3.40 12.10
C LYS A 328 -12.43 -4.89 12.40
N GLY A 329 -13.34 -5.52 13.16
CA GLY A 329 -13.36 -6.97 13.39
C GLY A 329 -14.01 -7.81 12.29
N TYR A 330 -14.51 -7.17 11.23
CA TYR A 330 -15.23 -7.79 10.14
C TYR A 330 -14.67 -7.34 8.79
N THR A 331 -14.70 -8.24 7.81
CA THR A 331 -14.45 -7.82 6.42
C THR A 331 -15.63 -7.00 5.89
N SER A 332 -15.42 -6.17 4.87
CA SER A 332 -16.49 -5.38 4.25
C SER A 332 -17.64 -6.27 3.73
N SER A 333 -17.31 -7.47 3.21
CA SER A 333 -18.31 -8.46 2.80
C SER A 333 -19.14 -9.02 3.96
N GLU A 334 -18.56 -9.12 5.16
CA GLU A 334 -19.25 -9.55 6.37
C GLU A 334 -20.13 -8.43 6.92
N ILE A 335 -19.68 -7.17 6.87
CA ILE A 335 -20.49 -6.01 7.24
C ILE A 335 -21.69 -5.86 6.31
N ILE A 336 -21.50 -6.01 4.99
CA ILE A 336 -22.60 -6.06 4.01
C ILE A 336 -23.56 -7.21 4.32
N ALA A 337 -23.06 -8.38 4.77
CA ALA A 337 -23.92 -9.49 5.17
C ALA A 337 -24.69 -9.19 6.47
N ILE A 338 -24.10 -8.45 7.40
CA ILE A 338 -24.74 -7.95 8.63
C ILE A 338 -25.84 -6.95 8.28
N GLU A 339 -25.53 -5.94 7.47
CA GLU A 339 -26.48 -4.90 7.01
C GLU A 339 -27.67 -5.53 6.28
N ASN A 340 -27.39 -6.37 5.27
CA ASN A 340 -28.44 -7.08 4.53
C ASN A 340 -29.32 -7.93 5.46
N TRP A 341 -28.76 -8.49 6.52
CA TRP A 341 -29.56 -9.23 7.50
C TRP A 341 -30.44 -8.29 8.33
N LEU A 342 -29.88 -7.20 8.88
CA LEU A 342 -30.58 -6.20 9.70
C LEU A 342 -31.75 -5.56 8.95
N ASN A 343 -31.56 -5.26 7.67
CA ASN A 343 -32.59 -4.67 6.80
C ASN A 343 -33.75 -5.62 6.48
N ASN A 344 -33.55 -6.93 6.72
CA ASN A 344 -34.55 -7.98 6.47
C ASN A 344 -35.17 -8.57 7.76
N GLN A 345 -34.95 -7.96 8.94
CA GLN A 345 -35.53 -8.37 10.23
C GLN A 345 -36.88 -7.72 10.57
#